data_AF-A0A7S0YRZ4-F1
#
_entry.id   AF-A0A7S0YRZ4-F1
#
_cell.length_a   1.000
_cell.length_b   1.000
_cell.length_c   1.000
_cell.angle_alpha   90.00
_cell.angle_beta   90.00
_cell.angle_gamma   90.00
#
_symmetry.space_group_name_H-M   'P 1'
#
loop_
_entity.id
_entity.type
_entity.pdbx_description
1 polymer ?
#
loop_
_entity_poly.entity_id
_entity_poly.type
_entity_poly.pdbx_seq_one_letter_code
_entity_poly.pdbx_strand_id
1 'polypeptide(L)'
;SWVSGGTYTVAFQSTRSGLFSITVKVGSDTVGGSAVTETVTPNLLSGAAMAPGGNYTDVVVAGATNPFTLTGKDAYGNVHTTGPVTFTATIGNATHPSVSLLDLATVAG
;
A
#
# COMPACT_ATOMS: atom_id res chain seq x y z
N SER A 1 25.00 -9.89 -12.22
CA SER A 1 26.03 -10.15 -13.26
C SER A 1 27.36 -10.39 -12.58
N TRP A 2 28.36 -10.92 -13.31
CA TRP A 2 29.74 -10.96 -12.81
C TRP A 2 30.27 -9.53 -12.70
N VAL A 3 30.91 -9.19 -11.58
CA VAL A 3 31.48 -7.87 -11.33
C VAL A 3 32.99 -7.90 -11.54
N SER A 4 33.71 -8.61 -10.67
CA SER A 4 35.12 -8.96 -10.80
C SER A 4 35.55 -9.91 -9.67
N GLY A 5 36.69 -10.61 -9.81
CA GLY A 5 37.33 -11.35 -8.71
C GLY A 5 36.47 -12.46 -8.07
N GLY A 6 35.56 -13.09 -8.82
CA GLY A 6 34.65 -14.11 -8.28
C GLY A 6 33.40 -13.53 -7.58
N THR A 7 33.20 -12.21 -7.66
CA THR A 7 32.02 -11.54 -7.13
C THR A 7 30.90 -11.49 -8.16
N TYR A 8 29.69 -11.86 -7.72
CA TYR A 8 28.48 -11.82 -8.51
C TYR A 8 27.46 -10.90 -7.82
N THR A 9 26.79 -10.06 -8.60
CA THR A 9 25.65 -9.26 -8.13
C THR A 9 24.34 -9.87 -8.60
N VAL A 10 23.33 -9.83 -7.75
CA VAL A 10 21.94 -10.18 -8.11
C VAL A 10 21.08 -9.01 -7.66
N ALA A 11 20.18 -8.57 -8.52
CA ALA A 11 19.16 -7.59 -8.19
C ALA A 11 17.80 -8.29 -8.30
N PHE A 12 16.93 -8.03 -7.33
CA PHE A 12 15.56 -8.48 -7.32
C PHE A 12 14.65 -7.25 -7.24
N GLN A 13 13.53 -7.30 -7.95
CA GLN A 13 12.48 -6.30 -7.85
C GLN A 13 11.15 -7.05 -7.66
N SER A 14 10.45 -6.72 -6.57
CA SER A 14 9.09 -7.22 -6.32
C SER A 14 8.09 -6.12 -6.59
N THR A 15 6.94 -6.48 -7.17
CA THR A 15 5.74 -5.63 -7.19
C THR A 15 4.79 -5.95 -6.04
N ARG A 16 5.11 -6.96 -5.21
CA ARG A 16 4.35 -7.35 -4.03
C ARG A 16 5.09 -6.97 -2.75
N SER A 17 4.41 -6.29 -1.84
CA SER A 17 4.89 -6.08 -0.48
C SER A 17 4.76 -7.35 0.35
N GLY A 18 5.62 -7.49 1.36
CA GLY A 18 5.62 -8.62 2.27
C GLY A 18 7.02 -9.11 2.63
N LEU A 19 7.05 -10.23 3.33
CA LEU A 19 8.28 -10.90 3.75
C LEU A 19 8.73 -11.89 2.69
N PHE A 20 9.95 -11.73 2.20
CA PHE A 20 10.57 -12.62 1.23
C PHE A 20 11.76 -13.33 1.85
N SER A 21 11.98 -14.59 1.45
CA SER A 21 13.19 -15.33 1.76
C SER A 21 13.99 -15.49 0.48
N ILE A 22 15.22 -14.99 0.51
CA ILE A 22 16.19 -15.15 -0.58
C ILE A 22 17.08 -16.32 -0.20
N THR A 23 17.33 -17.21 -1.14
CA THR A 23 18.29 -18.31 -1.00
C THR A 23 19.04 -18.44 -2.31
N VAL A 24 20.36 -18.51 -2.24
CA VAL A 24 21.22 -18.63 -3.42
C VAL A 24 21.65 -20.08 -3.57
N LYS A 25 21.59 -20.60 -4.80
CA LYS A 25 22.06 -21.95 -5.13
C LYS A 25 23.09 -21.90 -6.25
N VAL A 26 24.06 -22.81 -6.19
CA VAL A 26 25.00 -23.11 -7.26
C VAL A 26 24.80 -24.57 -7.64
N GLY A 27 24.26 -24.83 -8.84
CA GLY A 27 23.79 -26.17 -9.19
C GLY A 27 22.65 -26.63 -8.26
N SER A 28 22.82 -27.80 -7.64
CA SER A 28 21.90 -28.32 -6.60
C SER A 28 22.16 -27.76 -5.21
N ASP A 29 23.34 -27.15 -4.98
CA ASP A 29 23.83 -26.86 -3.64
C ASP A 29 23.44 -25.45 -3.20
N THR A 30 22.89 -25.33 -2.00
CA THR A 30 22.60 -24.03 -1.38
C THR A 30 23.89 -23.39 -0.89
N VAL A 31 24.11 -22.13 -1.27
CA VAL A 31 25.22 -21.33 -0.76
C VAL A 31 24.99 -21.07 0.73
N GLY A 32 25.93 -21.51 1.57
CA GLY A 32 25.84 -21.33 3.02
C GLY A 32 25.68 -19.86 3.42
N GLY A 33 24.77 -19.57 4.35
CA GLY A 33 24.48 -18.21 4.82
C GLY A 33 23.67 -17.35 3.85
N SER A 34 23.24 -17.88 2.71
CA SER A 34 22.44 -17.12 1.72
C SER A 34 20.97 -16.94 2.07
N ALA A 35 20.48 -17.66 3.09
CA ALA A 35 19.11 -17.53 3.59
C ALA A 35 18.95 -16.18 4.28
N VAL A 36 18.53 -15.17 3.52
CA VAL A 36 18.30 -13.81 4.02
C VAL A 36 16.82 -13.50 3.91
N THR A 37 16.29 -12.87 4.94
CA THR A 37 14.91 -12.38 4.95
C THR A 37 14.91 -10.91 4.57
N GLU A 38 14.07 -10.55 3.59
CA GLU A 38 13.88 -9.18 3.14
C GLU A 38 12.41 -8.77 3.29
N THR A 39 12.18 -7.58 3.84
CA THR A 39 10.84 -7.00 3.93
C THR A 39 10.68 -5.96 2.83
N VAL A 40 9.78 -6.23 1.88
CA VAL A 40 9.39 -5.27 0.85
C VAL A 40 8.19 -4.49 1.37
N THR A 41 8.32 -3.19 1.53
CA THR A 41 7.20 -2.31 1.91
C THR A 41 6.41 -1.86 0.68
N PRO A 42 5.10 -1.54 0.81
CA PRO A 42 4.35 -0.89 -0.26
C PRO A 42 5.05 0.38 -0.78
N ASN A 43 4.89 0.68 -2.08
CA ASN A 43 5.40 1.91 -2.68
C ASN A 43 4.48 3.11 -2.35
N LEU A 44 4.72 4.30 -2.91
CA LEU A 44 3.85 5.47 -2.73
C LEU A 44 2.38 5.14 -3.07
N LEU A 45 1.47 5.70 -2.27
CA LEU A 45 0.03 5.59 -2.49
C LEU A 45 -0.38 6.05 -3.89
N SER A 46 -1.34 5.32 -4.47
CA SER A 46 -1.93 5.63 -5.76
C SER A 46 -3.43 5.80 -5.61
N GLY A 47 -3.92 7.04 -5.74
CA GLY A 47 -5.36 7.34 -5.67
C GLY A 47 -6.21 6.53 -6.66
N ALA A 48 -5.64 6.12 -7.80
CA ALA A 48 -6.32 5.29 -8.80
C ALA A 48 -6.47 3.81 -8.36
N ALA A 49 -5.59 3.33 -7.48
CA ALA A 49 -5.65 1.97 -6.94
C ALA A 49 -6.43 1.91 -5.61
N MET A 50 -6.65 3.06 -4.98
CA MET A 50 -7.47 3.15 -3.78
C MET A 50 -8.91 2.78 -4.09
N ALA A 51 -9.55 2.11 -3.14
CA ALA A 51 -10.94 1.74 -3.22
C ALA A 51 -11.67 2.27 -1.99
N PRO A 52 -12.84 2.92 -2.16
CA PRO A 52 -13.73 3.16 -1.05
C PRO A 52 -14.24 1.82 -0.52
N GLY A 53 -14.38 1.76 0.80
CA GLY A 53 -14.90 0.60 1.52
C GLY A 53 -15.71 1.04 2.73
N GLY A 54 -16.09 0.05 3.53
CA GLY A 54 -16.92 0.27 4.71
C GLY A 54 -18.41 0.34 4.39
N ASN A 55 -19.21 0.38 5.46
CA ASN A 55 -20.66 0.38 5.39
C ASN A 55 -21.17 1.82 5.35
N TYR A 56 -20.97 2.51 4.23
CA TYR A 56 -21.72 3.74 3.98
C TYR A 56 -23.09 3.37 3.39
N THR A 57 -24.07 4.22 3.63
CA THR A 57 -25.41 4.08 3.04
C THR A 57 -25.66 5.19 2.04
N ASP A 58 -26.38 4.88 0.96
CA ASP A 58 -26.74 5.87 -0.07
C ASP A 58 -27.77 6.89 0.45
N VAL A 59 -28.46 6.56 1.54
CA VAL A 59 -29.48 7.39 2.17
C VAL A 59 -29.19 7.52 3.65
N VAL A 60 -28.90 8.74 4.10
CA VAL A 60 -28.76 9.08 5.52
C VAL A 60 -29.76 10.15 5.91
N VAL A 61 -30.25 10.10 7.16
CA VAL A 61 -31.11 11.13 7.73
C VAL A 61 -30.28 12.39 8.03
N ALA A 62 -30.85 13.57 7.79
CA ALA A 62 -30.17 14.83 8.09
C ALA A 62 -29.69 14.89 9.55
N GLY A 63 -28.42 15.23 9.74
CA GLY A 63 -27.77 15.28 11.06
C GLY A 63 -27.23 13.93 11.56
N ALA A 64 -27.47 12.82 10.87
CA ALA A 64 -26.85 11.54 11.17
C ALA A 64 -25.47 11.39 10.51
N THR A 65 -24.56 10.71 11.20
CA THR A 65 -23.23 10.40 10.68
C THR A 65 -23.28 9.22 9.71
N ASN A 66 -22.66 9.38 8.53
CA ASN A 66 -22.47 8.31 7.55
C ASN A 66 -20.96 8.08 7.35
N PRO A 67 -20.35 7.12 8.07
CA PRO A 67 -18.92 6.86 7.95
C PRO A 67 -18.62 6.10 6.64
N PHE A 68 -17.48 6.42 6.01
CA PHE A 68 -16.88 5.62 4.95
C PHE A 68 -15.41 5.38 5.28
N THR A 69 -14.84 4.32 4.74
CA THR A 69 -13.41 4.01 4.90
C THR A 69 -12.72 4.00 3.55
N LEU A 70 -11.42 4.28 3.55
CA LEU A 70 -10.57 4.17 2.37
C LEU A 70 -9.45 3.18 2.67
N THR A 71 -9.26 2.20 1.80
CA THR A 71 -8.07 1.35 1.86
C THR A 71 -6.97 1.96 0.99
N GLY A 72 -5.91 2.44 1.62
CA GLY A 72 -4.73 2.96 0.94
C GLY A 72 -3.97 1.84 0.22
N LYS A 73 -3.74 2.01 -1.08
CA LYS A 73 -2.96 1.07 -1.91
C LYS A 73 -1.94 1.82 -2.77
N ASP A 74 -0.82 1.17 -3.07
CA ASP A 74 0.10 1.64 -4.10
C ASP A 74 -0.38 1.27 -5.52
N ALA A 75 0.35 1.71 -6.55
CA ALA A 75 0.00 1.45 -7.95
C ALA A 75 0.02 -0.05 -8.34
N TYR A 76 0.62 -0.91 -7.53
CA TYR A 76 0.66 -2.36 -7.72
C TYR A 76 -0.40 -3.10 -6.89
N GLY A 77 -1.22 -2.36 -6.12
CA GLY A 77 -2.28 -2.90 -5.29
C GLY A 77 -1.85 -3.32 -3.89
N ASN A 78 -0.61 -3.02 -3.48
CA ASN A 78 -0.12 -3.33 -2.13
C ASN A 78 -0.79 -2.42 -1.11
N VAL A 79 -1.34 -2.99 -0.04
CA VAL A 79 -2.04 -2.26 1.00
C VAL A 79 -1.04 -1.56 1.92
N HIS A 80 -1.27 -0.28 2.19
CA HIS A 80 -0.60 0.45 3.26
C HIS A 80 -1.27 0.15 4.59
N THR A 81 -0.53 -0.42 5.53
CA THR A 81 -1.01 -0.73 6.89
C THR A 81 -0.50 0.24 7.94
N THR A 82 0.32 1.22 7.55
CA THR A 82 0.95 2.18 8.47
C THR A 82 1.17 3.53 7.79
N GLY A 83 1.04 4.61 8.55
CA GLY A 83 1.44 5.96 8.14
C GLY A 83 0.26 6.92 7.98
N PRO A 84 0.47 8.22 8.21
CA PRO A 84 -0.57 9.22 8.04
C PRO A 84 -0.85 9.46 6.56
N VAL A 85 -2.12 9.46 6.19
CA VAL A 85 -2.56 9.87 4.85
C VAL A 85 -3.58 10.99 4.98
N THR A 86 -3.34 12.07 4.25
CA THR A 86 -4.28 13.19 4.17
C THR A 86 -5.22 12.98 3.00
N PHE A 87 -6.51 12.99 3.27
CA PHE A 87 -7.53 12.93 2.23
C PHE A 87 -8.34 14.22 2.20
N THR A 88 -8.67 14.66 0.99
CA THR A 88 -9.67 15.70 0.75
C THR A 88 -10.92 15.03 0.19
N ALA A 89 -12.01 15.08 0.94
CA ALA A 89 -13.33 14.67 0.45
C ALA A 89 -14.19 15.90 0.21
N THR A 90 -15.06 15.86 -0.79
CA THR A 90 -16.01 16.94 -1.06
C THR A 90 -17.42 16.39 -1.04
N ILE A 91 -18.29 16.98 -0.22
CA ILE A 91 -19.71 16.64 -0.16
C ILE A 91 -20.49 17.85 -0.64
N GLY A 92 -21.27 17.70 -1.71
CA GLY A 92 -22.11 18.77 -2.24
C GLY A 92 -22.83 18.34 -3.50
N ASN A 93 -23.80 19.15 -3.92
CA ASN A 93 -24.49 18.97 -5.20
C ASN A 93 -24.83 20.34 -5.79
N ALA A 94 -25.52 20.39 -6.93
CA ALA A 94 -25.87 21.65 -7.58
C ALA A 94 -26.73 22.60 -6.72
N THR A 95 -27.40 22.07 -5.70
CA THR A 95 -28.36 22.80 -4.83
C THR A 95 -27.80 23.06 -3.43
N HIS A 96 -26.71 22.38 -3.03
CA HIS A 96 -26.07 22.54 -1.73
C HIS A 96 -24.55 22.69 -1.90
N PRO A 97 -23.95 23.73 -1.29
CA PRO A 97 -22.53 24.04 -1.48
C PRO A 97 -21.63 22.86 -1.11
N SER A 98 -20.57 22.68 -1.89
CA SER A 98 -19.49 21.73 -1.62
C SER A 98 -18.78 22.05 -0.32
N VAL A 99 -18.80 21.12 0.63
CA VAL A 99 -18.00 21.14 1.86
C VAL A 99 -16.79 20.24 1.65
N SER A 100 -15.60 20.81 1.78
CA SER A 100 -14.34 20.04 1.80
C SER A 100 -14.06 19.56 3.20
N LEU A 101 -13.90 18.25 3.36
CA LEU A 101 -13.46 17.60 4.57
C LEU A 101 -11.99 17.23 4.39
N LEU A 102 -11.14 17.76 5.27
CA LEU A 102 -9.74 17.36 5.38
C LEU A 102 -9.65 16.42 6.58
N ASP A 103 -9.26 15.18 6.35
CA ASP A 103 -9.06 14.22 7.43
C ASP A 103 -7.67 13.57 7.33
N LEU A 104 -7.03 13.42 8.48
CA LEU A 104 -5.76 12.72 8.62
C LEU A 104 -6.05 11.35 9.22
N ALA A 105 -6.25 10.37 8.34
CA ALA A 105 -6.47 9.01 8.79
C ALA A 105 -5.11 8.33 9.05
N THR A 106 -4.94 7.80 10.27
CA THR A 106 -3.96 6.74 10.50
C THR A 106 -4.67 5.43 10.18
N VAL A 107 -4.27 4.76 9.10
CA VAL A 107 -4.71 3.38 8.89
C VAL A 107 -4.08 2.54 10.00
N ALA A 108 -4.88 2.15 10.99
CA ALA A 108 -4.44 1.24 12.03
C ALA A 108 -4.34 -0.17 11.42
N GLY A 109 -3.16 -0.76 11.54
CA GLY A 109 -2.91 -2.17 11.19
C GLY A 109 -3.57 -3.15 12.15
#